data_AF-A0A1M3NCV2-F1
#
_entry.id   AF-A0A1M3NCV2-F1
#
_cell.length_a   1.000
_cell.length_b   1.000
_cell.length_c   1.000
_cell.angle_alpha   90.00
_cell.angle_beta   90.00
_cell.angle_gamma   90.00
#
_symmetry.space_group_name_H-M   'P 1'
#
loop_
_entity.id
_entity.type
_entity.pdbx_description
1 polymer ?
#
loop_
_entity_poly.entity_id
_entity_poly.type
_entity_poly.pdbx_seq_one_letter_code
_entity_poly.pdbx_strand_id
1 'polypeptide(L)'
;MFRSPRSTALAFFFSLGVAAACGGSDDAKVESTPSDAGARTPENTGKSCAGPVDCYPGIDAGALQGEVQCLDRVTGGYCTHLCKTDADCCAVPGECDTNLRQVCAPFESTGLMMCFLSCEGEDVEKAPDAGVVADGGELDDTIFCQTYASSSFKCRSSGGGSKNRKVCVP
;
A
#
# COMPACT_ATOMS: atom_id res chain seq x y z
N MET A 1 37.66 38.56 -41.27
CA MET A 1 36.89 39.41 -42.19
C MET A 1 36.52 38.57 -43.42
N PHE A 2 35.32 37.99 -43.46
CA PHE A 2 34.71 37.50 -44.70
C PHE A 2 33.22 37.81 -44.66
N ARG A 3 32.70 38.15 -45.84
CA ARG A 3 31.59 39.06 -46.13
C ARG A 3 30.32 38.25 -46.42
N SER A 4 29.18 38.71 -45.91
CA SER A 4 27.82 38.23 -46.26
C SER A 4 27.48 38.52 -47.74
N PRO A 5 26.49 37.84 -48.35
CA PRO A 5 25.18 38.49 -48.45
C PRO A 5 23.93 37.59 -48.32
N ARG A 6 22.81 38.31 -48.12
CA ARG A 6 21.39 37.98 -47.96
C ARG A 6 20.70 37.33 -49.18
N SER A 7 19.42 36.97 -48.99
CA SER A 7 18.27 36.90 -49.95
C SER A 7 17.75 35.46 -50.20
N THR A 8 16.45 35.08 -50.19
CA THR A 8 15.15 35.77 -50.24
C THR A 8 13.98 34.77 -49.96
N ALA A 9 12.95 35.22 -49.21
CA ALA A 9 11.48 35.01 -49.31
C ALA A 9 10.85 33.60 -49.47
N LEU A 10 9.99 33.16 -48.53
CA LEU A 10 8.50 33.22 -48.48
C LEU A 10 7.75 32.10 -49.24
N ALA A 11 6.96 31.32 -48.51
CA ALA A 11 5.58 30.99 -48.89
C ALA A 11 4.76 30.60 -47.65
N PHE A 12 3.80 31.48 -47.33
CA PHE A 12 2.69 31.26 -46.40
C PHE A 12 1.71 30.23 -46.98
N PHE A 13 1.21 29.31 -46.16
CA PHE A 13 -0.15 28.79 -46.34
C PHE A 13 -0.92 28.96 -45.03
N PHE A 14 -1.64 30.09 -45.01
CA PHE A 14 -2.73 30.41 -44.11
C PHE A 14 -3.93 29.52 -44.48
N SER A 15 -4.51 28.82 -43.51
CA SER A 15 -5.86 28.27 -43.63
C SER A 15 -6.59 28.66 -42.35
N LEU A 16 -7.32 29.77 -42.44
CA LEU A 16 -8.13 30.34 -41.38
C LEU A 16 -9.57 30.44 -41.90
N GLY A 17 -10.53 29.95 -41.10
CA GLY A 17 -11.94 30.37 -41.16
C GLY A 17 -12.94 29.21 -41.21
N VAL A 18 -14.06 29.20 -40.47
CA VAL A 18 -14.67 30.20 -39.59
C VAL A 18 -15.56 29.50 -38.53
N ALA A 19 -15.66 30.18 -37.40
CA ALA A 19 -16.36 29.93 -36.15
C ALA A 19 -17.86 29.53 -36.20
N ALA A 20 -18.25 28.78 -35.18
CA ALA A 20 -19.57 28.83 -34.55
C ALA A 20 -19.39 29.23 -33.06
N ALA A 21 -20.39 29.94 -32.54
CA ALA A 21 -20.32 30.86 -31.42
C ALA A 21 -20.64 30.25 -30.03
N CYS A 22 -20.21 30.97 -28.99
CA CYS A 22 -20.78 31.14 -27.65
C CYS A 22 -21.33 29.95 -26.84
N GLY A 23 -20.62 29.64 -25.75
CA GLY A 23 -21.18 29.78 -24.40
C GLY A 23 -21.83 28.56 -23.76
N GLY A 24 -21.16 27.97 -22.78
CA GLY A 24 -21.76 27.01 -21.84
C GLY A 24 -20.71 26.14 -21.16
N SER A 25 -20.47 26.44 -19.89
CA SER A 25 -19.75 25.73 -18.82
C SER A 25 -19.06 24.40 -19.12
N ASP A 26 -17.80 24.37 -18.70
CA ASP A 26 -16.93 23.21 -18.53
C ASP A 26 -17.58 22.10 -17.71
N ASP A 27 -17.53 20.87 -18.21
CA ASP A 27 -17.46 19.61 -17.42
C ASP A 27 -17.11 18.47 -18.38
N ALA A 28 -15.87 18.50 -18.90
CA ALA A 28 -15.29 17.30 -19.47
C ALA A 28 -15.15 16.30 -18.33
N LYS A 29 -16.01 15.28 -18.36
CA LYS A 29 -15.96 14.10 -17.50
C LYS A 29 -14.60 13.43 -17.71
N VAL A 30 -13.60 13.87 -16.94
CA VAL A 30 -12.33 13.17 -16.78
C VAL A 30 -12.71 11.85 -16.14
N GLU A 31 -12.77 10.81 -16.97
CA GLU A 31 -12.71 9.45 -16.51
C GLU A 31 -11.36 9.34 -15.79
N SER A 32 -11.40 9.47 -14.48
CA SER A 32 -10.25 9.29 -13.61
C SER A 32 -9.81 7.83 -13.72
N THR A 33 -9.02 7.52 -14.73
CA THR A 33 -8.06 6.43 -14.64
C THR A 33 -7.30 6.66 -13.33
N PRO A 34 -7.34 5.72 -12.37
CA PRO A 34 -6.50 5.81 -11.19
C PRO A 34 -5.08 5.95 -11.71
N SER A 35 -4.46 7.10 -11.44
CA SER A 35 -3.04 7.27 -11.62
C SER A 35 -2.37 6.10 -10.92
N ASP A 36 -1.51 5.38 -11.64
CA ASP A 36 -0.57 4.42 -11.09
C ASP A 36 0.29 5.12 -10.02
N ALA A 37 -0.24 5.24 -8.80
CA ALA A 37 0.57 5.27 -7.60
C ALA A 37 1.22 3.90 -7.58
N GLY A 38 2.41 3.81 -8.18
CA GLY A 38 3.07 2.59 -8.62
C GLY A 38 2.81 1.44 -7.67
N ALA A 39 2.35 0.31 -8.22
CA ALA A 39 1.98 -0.90 -7.51
C ALA A 39 2.83 -1.10 -6.26
N ARG A 40 2.31 -0.67 -5.11
CA ARG A 40 2.99 -0.83 -3.83
C ARG A 40 2.91 -2.30 -3.51
N THR A 41 4.05 -2.96 -3.39
CA THR A 41 4.10 -4.40 -3.10
C THR A 41 3.46 -4.63 -1.74
N PRO A 42 2.35 -5.37 -1.65
CA PRO A 42 1.78 -5.73 -0.37
C PRO A 42 2.80 -6.52 0.45
N GLU A 43 2.85 -6.29 1.75
CA GLU A 43 3.68 -7.09 2.67
C GLU A 43 3.35 -8.58 2.57
N ASN A 44 4.31 -9.48 2.82
CA ASN A 44 3.98 -10.92 2.85
C ASN A 44 3.01 -11.27 3.98
N THR A 45 3.17 -10.63 5.13
CA THR A 45 2.18 -10.68 6.20
C THR A 45 0.94 -9.90 5.80
N GLY A 46 -0.23 -10.49 5.99
CA GLY A 46 -1.51 -9.92 5.59
C GLY A 46 -1.92 -10.17 4.15
N LYS A 47 -1.05 -10.79 3.32
CA LYS A 47 -1.48 -11.35 2.03
C LYS A 47 -2.60 -12.37 2.23
N SER A 48 -3.52 -12.40 1.29
CA SER A 48 -4.53 -13.44 1.17
C SER A 48 -3.90 -14.81 0.90
N CYS A 49 -4.53 -15.86 1.40
CA CYS A 49 -4.05 -17.24 1.27
C CYS A 49 -5.21 -18.23 1.33
N ALA A 50 -5.03 -19.40 0.71
CA ALA A 50 -5.91 -20.54 0.89
C ALA A 50 -5.34 -21.53 1.93
N GLY A 51 -4.02 -21.52 2.13
CA GLY A 51 -3.35 -22.26 3.20
C GLY A 51 -1.95 -21.72 3.50
N PRO A 52 -1.27 -22.24 4.54
CA PRO A 52 0.05 -21.75 4.96
C PRO A 52 1.14 -21.81 3.88
N VAL A 53 1.02 -22.73 2.92
CA VAL A 53 1.98 -22.90 1.82
C VAL A 53 1.93 -21.77 0.79
N ASP A 54 0.86 -20.97 0.78
CA ASP A 54 0.72 -19.81 -0.11
C ASP A 54 1.42 -18.56 0.45
N CYS A 55 1.89 -18.64 1.71
CA CYS A 55 2.46 -17.51 2.43
C CYS A 55 3.98 -17.44 2.30
N TYR A 56 4.52 -16.22 2.32
CA TYR A 56 5.96 -15.93 2.26
C TYR A 56 6.68 -16.58 1.06
N PRO A 57 6.24 -16.31 -0.18
CA PRO A 57 6.79 -16.93 -1.38
C PRO A 57 8.30 -16.65 -1.51
N GLY A 58 9.07 -17.68 -1.80
CA GLY A 58 10.53 -17.58 -1.94
C GLY A 58 11.30 -17.65 -0.62
N ILE A 59 10.62 -17.80 0.52
CA ILE A 59 11.22 -18.01 1.82
C ILE A 59 10.98 -19.45 2.26
N ASP A 60 12.01 -20.08 2.83
CA ASP A 60 11.83 -21.34 3.52
C ASP A 60 11.02 -21.10 4.81
N ALA A 61 9.85 -21.72 4.93
CA ALA A 61 9.00 -21.58 6.12
C ALA A 61 9.72 -21.98 7.42
N GLY A 62 10.71 -22.87 7.36
CA GLY A 62 11.53 -23.24 8.52
C GLY A 62 12.52 -22.17 8.97
N ALA A 63 12.78 -21.16 8.14
CA ALA A 63 13.66 -20.03 8.48
C ALA A 63 12.92 -18.94 9.28
N LEU A 64 11.60 -18.82 9.09
CA LEU A 64 10.77 -17.85 9.81
C LEU A 64 10.73 -18.14 11.31
N GLN A 65 10.64 -17.09 12.12
CA GLN A 65 10.61 -17.23 13.57
C GLN A 65 9.20 -17.60 14.03
N GLY A 66 8.85 -18.88 13.86
CA GLY A 66 7.56 -19.44 14.26
C GLY A 66 6.83 -20.12 13.12
N GLU A 67 5.77 -20.84 13.46
CA GLU A 67 4.98 -21.59 12.48
C GLU A 67 4.16 -20.64 11.60
N VAL A 68 4.28 -20.78 10.27
CA VAL A 68 3.46 -20.06 9.30
C VAL A 68 2.00 -20.49 9.43
N GLN A 69 1.10 -19.53 9.42
CA GLN A 69 -0.34 -19.72 9.49
C GLN A 69 -1.01 -18.97 8.34
N CYS A 70 -2.04 -19.60 7.78
CA CYS A 70 -3.06 -18.90 7.00
C CYS A 70 -4.32 -18.84 7.85
N LEU A 71 -4.73 -17.64 8.25
CA LEU A 71 -5.90 -17.45 9.11
C LEU A 71 -7.16 -17.50 8.25
N ASP A 72 -7.74 -18.68 8.09
CA ASP A 72 -8.92 -18.96 7.27
C ASP A 72 -10.22 -18.31 7.79
N ARG A 73 -10.29 -18.00 9.09
CA ARG A 73 -11.39 -17.21 9.69
C ARG A 73 -11.45 -15.77 9.17
N VAL A 74 -10.37 -15.32 8.55
CA VAL A 74 -10.32 -14.05 7.82
C VAL A 74 -10.82 -14.31 6.40
N THR A 75 -11.83 -13.55 5.95
CA THR A 75 -12.35 -13.73 4.59
C THR A 75 -11.24 -13.46 3.56
N GLY A 76 -10.91 -14.47 2.75
CA GLY A 76 -9.80 -14.43 1.80
C GLY A 76 -8.44 -14.87 2.37
N GLY A 77 -8.40 -15.32 3.63
CA GLY A 77 -7.19 -15.71 4.33
C GLY A 77 -6.30 -14.55 4.73
N TYR A 78 -5.40 -14.81 5.68
CA TYR A 78 -4.37 -13.86 6.13
C TYR A 78 -3.08 -14.63 6.43
N CYS A 79 -2.02 -14.33 5.71
CA CYS A 79 -0.69 -14.84 5.96
C CYS A 79 -0.08 -14.22 7.21
N THR A 80 0.38 -15.05 8.13
CA THR A 80 1.14 -14.66 9.32
C THR A 80 2.06 -15.81 9.73
N HIS A 81 2.92 -15.62 10.72
CA HIS A 81 3.48 -16.71 11.51
C HIS A 81 3.32 -16.43 13.01
N LEU A 82 3.51 -17.46 13.83
CA LEU A 82 3.61 -17.31 15.28
C LEU A 82 4.83 -16.48 15.65
N CYS A 83 4.78 -15.80 16.79
CA CYS A 83 5.90 -15.00 17.29
C CYS A 83 5.91 -14.98 18.83
N LYS A 84 7.00 -14.49 19.41
CA LYS A 84 7.13 -14.19 20.84
C LYS A 84 7.36 -12.70 21.08
N THR A 85 8.07 -12.05 20.17
CA THR A 85 8.43 -10.63 20.24
C THR A 85 8.30 -9.96 18.87
N ASP A 86 8.19 -8.63 18.83
CA ASP A 86 8.14 -7.88 17.57
C ASP A 86 9.44 -8.00 16.74
N ALA A 87 10.53 -8.50 17.32
CA ALA A 87 11.79 -8.75 16.61
C ALA A 87 11.80 -10.09 15.87
N ASP A 88 10.82 -10.96 16.17
CA ASP A 88 10.61 -12.21 15.44
C ASP A 88 9.94 -11.95 14.08
N CYS A 89 9.18 -10.84 13.98
CA CYS A 89 8.57 -10.36 12.74
C CYS A 89 9.60 -9.55 11.93
N CYS A 90 9.65 -9.79 10.62
CA CYS A 90 10.66 -9.28 9.69
C CYS A 90 12.10 -9.69 10.04
N ALA A 91 12.29 -10.81 10.74
CA ALA A 91 13.61 -11.27 11.16
C ALA A 91 14.41 -11.88 10.01
N VAL A 92 13.72 -12.46 9.02
CA VAL A 92 14.34 -13.14 7.88
C VAL A 92 14.42 -12.20 6.69
N PRO A 93 15.56 -12.12 5.98
CA PRO A 93 15.65 -11.36 4.74
C PRO A 93 14.57 -11.78 3.74
N GLY A 94 13.81 -10.79 3.25
CA GLY A 94 12.69 -11.00 2.32
C GLY A 94 11.35 -11.31 2.98
N GLU A 95 11.30 -11.49 4.30
CA GLU A 95 10.03 -11.71 5.03
C GLU A 95 9.11 -10.49 4.91
N CYS A 96 9.67 -9.30 5.08
CA CYS A 96 8.98 -8.05 4.88
C CYS A 96 9.55 -7.39 3.63
N ASP A 97 8.67 -7.10 2.68
CA ASP A 97 9.03 -6.58 1.36
C ASP A 97 9.39 -5.08 1.46
N THR A 98 8.95 -4.41 2.53
CA THR A 98 9.22 -3.00 2.79
C THR A 98 9.68 -2.76 4.23
N ASN A 99 9.86 -1.49 4.61
CA ASN A 99 10.22 -1.08 5.96
C ASN A 99 9.01 -0.84 6.88
N LEU A 100 7.82 -1.30 6.49
CA LEU A 100 6.63 -1.17 7.31
C LEU A 100 6.74 -2.01 8.58
N ARG A 101 6.36 -1.42 9.71
CA ARG A 101 6.54 -2.07 11.00
C ARG A 101 5.56 -3.22 11.16
N GLN A 102 6.09 -4.41 11.38
CA GLN A 102 5.31 -5.55 11.85
C GLN A 102 5.51 -5.79 13.34
N VAL A 103 4.45 -6.23 14.01
CA VAL A 103 4.39 -6.36 15.47
C VAL A 103 3.84 -7.73 15.84
N CYS A 104 4.36 -8.26 16.95
CA CYS A 104 3.90 -9.50 17.53
C CYS A 104 2.71 -9.21 18.44
N ALA A 105 1.51 -9.56 17.96
CA ALA A 105 0.27 -9.24 18.65
C ALA A 105 -0.61 -10.48 18.82
N PRO A 106 -1.43 -10.52 19.88
CA PRO A 106 -2.43 -11.57 20.03
C PRO A 106 -3.51 -11.41 18.96
N PHE A 107 -4.01 -12.52 18.41
CA PHE A 107 -5.16 -12.49 17.51
C PHE A 107 -6.42 -13.00 18.22
N GLU A 108 -7.24 -12.06 18.67
CA GLU A 108 -8.43 -12.31 19.49
C GLU A 108 -8.11 -13.11 20.78
N SER A 109 -9.02 -13.99 21.19
CA SER A 109 -8.91 -14.84 22.39
C SER A 109 -8.25 -16.20 22.14
N THR A 110 -7.55 -16.39 21.02
CA THR A 110 -6.86 -17.66 20.70
C THR A 110 -5.70 -17.96 21.65
N GLY A 111 -5.17 -16.93 22.34
CA GLY A 111 -3.99 -17.04 23.20
C GLY A 111 -2.67 -17.16 22.43
N LEU A 112 -2.72 -17.14 21.09
CA LEU A 112 -1.56 -17.17 20.23
C LEU A 112 -1.12 -15.76 19.87
N MET A 113 0.19 -15.58 19.78
CA MET A 113 0.84 -14.35 19.33
C MET A 113 1.31 -14.55 17.89
N MET A 114 0.99 -13.62 17.03
CA MET A 114 1.23 -13.70 15.58
C MET A 114 1.74 -12.35 15.05
N CYS A 115 2.46 -12.37 13.94
CA CYS A 115 2.95 -11.16 13.28
C CYS A 115 1.85 -10.46 12.48
N PHE A 116 1.70 -9.16 12.69
CA PHE A 116 0.75 -8.34 11.95
C PHE A 116 1.42 -7.05 11.49
N LEU A 117 0.95 -6.52 10.36
CA LEU A 117 1.25 -5.14 9.98
C LEU A 117 0.67 -4.18 11.03
N SER A 118 1.52 -3.35 11.64
CA SER A 118 1.12 -2.33 12.61
C SER A 118 0.48 -1.15 11.90
N CYS A 119 -0.57 -0.62 12.51
CA CYS A 119 -1.18 0.66 12.16
C CYS A 119 -1.24 1.59 13.38
N GLU A 120 -0.32 1.42 14.33
CA GLU A 120 -0.12 2.39 15.39
C GLU A 120 0.28 3.74 14.79
N GLY A 121 -0.15 4.85 15.40
CA GLY A 121 0.01 6.18 14.80
C GLY A 121 1.46 6.49 14.41
N GLU A 122 2.42 6.12 15.26
CA GLU A 122 3.84 6.34 14.96
C GLU A 122 4.38 5.48 13.80
N ASP A 123 3.76 4.33 13.51
CA ASP A 123 4.16 3.44 12.42
C ASP A 123 3.56 3.92 11.10
N VAL A 124 2.32 4.43 11.14
CA VAL A 124 1.67 5.11 10.01
C VAL A 124 2.44 6.39 9.66
N GLU A 125 2.80 7.22 10.65
CA GLU A 125 3.56 8.46 10.42
C GLU A 125 4.93 8.24 9.76
N LYS A 126 5.60 7.12 10.05
CA LYS A 126 6.94 6.79 9.52
C LYS A 126 6.90 6.10 8.16
N ALA A 127 5.74 5.61 7.74
CA ALA A 127 5.61 4.89 6.50
C ALA A 127 5.64 5.87 5.30
N PRO A 128 6.56 5.68 4.33
CA PRO A 128 6.97 6.73 3.40
C PRO A 128 5.88 7.25 2.45
N ASP A 129 4.69 6.62 2.38
CA ASP A 129 3.52 7.17 1.66
C ASP A 129 2.19 6.99 2.41
N ALA A 130 2.19 6.83 3.73
CA ALA A 130 1.07 6.35 4.54
C ALA A 130 -0.13 7.29 4.75
N GLY A 131 -0.39 8.16 3.78
CA GLY A 131 -1.59 8.97 3.75
C GLY A 131 -1.29 10.45 3.80
N VAL A 132 -0.46 10.94 2.89
CA VAL A 132 -0.66 12.31 2.41
C VAL A 132 -1.99 12.28 1.66
N VAL A 133 -3.10 12.50 2.36
CA VAL A 133 -4.33 12.94 1.70
C VAL A 133 -3.93 14.19 0.92
N ALA A 134 -4.29 14.22 -0.37
CA ALA A 134 -3.83 15.24 -1.31
C ALA A 134 -4.15 16.70 -0.88
N ASP A 135 -4.95 16.88 0.18
CA ASP A 135 -5.48 18.16 0.66
C ASP A 135 -5.22 18.46 2.15
N GLY A 136 -4.19 17.87 2.78
CA GLY A 136 -3.74 18.26 4.14
C GLY A 136 -4.65 17.83 5.29
N GLY A 137 -5.44 16.78 5.11
CA GLY A 137 -6.22 16.12 6.17
C GLY A 137 -5.43 15.10 7.00
N GLU A 138 -6.13 14.51 7.97
CA GLU A 138 -5.62 13.56 8.97
C GLU A 138 -5.13 12.25 8.34
N LEU A 139 -4.09 11.65 8.93
CA LEU A 139 -3.59 10.32 8.54
C LEU A 139 -4.71 9.29 8.69
N ASP A 140 -5.15 8.68 7.59
CA ASP A 140 -6.20 7.67 7.59
C ASP A 140 -5.56 6.27 7.71
N ASP A 141 -5.61 5.72 8.93
CA ASP A 141 -5.09 4.39 9.27
C ASP A 141 -5.79 3.25 8.50
N THR A 142 -7.00 3.48 8.02
CA THR A 142 -7.75 2.53 7.22
C THR A 142 -7.25 2.55 5.79
N ILE A 143 -7.05 3.73 5.20
CA ILE A 143 -6.41 3.84 3.88
C ILE A 143 -5.01 3.25 3.90
N PHE A 144 -4.26 3.45 4.99
CA PHE A 144 -2.97 2.78 5.19
C PHE A 144 -3.10 1.25 5.09
N CYS A 145 -3.98 0.64 5.89
CA CYS A 145 -4.17 -0.81 5.86
C CYS A 145 -4.67 -1.32 4.50
N GLN A 146 -5.52 -0.54 3.82
CA GLN A 146 -6.02 -0.88 2.49
C GLN A 146 -4.94 -0.83 1.42
N THR A 147 -4.01 0.12 1.56
CA THR A 147 -2.90 0.34 0.64
C THR A 147 -1.82 -0.72 0.79
N TYR A 148 -1.45 -1.07 2.03
CA TYR A 148 -0.24 -1.84 2.30
C TYR A 148 -0.48 -3.29 2.71
N ALA A 149 -1.70 -3.66 3.12
CA ALA A 149 -2.08 -5.04 3.36
C ALA A 149 -3.10 -5.53 2.32
N SER A 150 -4.32 -4.97 2.34
CA SER A 150 -5.39 -5.35 1.40
C SER A 150 -6.59 -4.41 1.51
N SER A 151 -7.26 -4.13 0.40
CA SER A 151 -8.45 -3.27 0.32
C SER A 151 -9.60 -3.60 1.30
N SER A 152 -9.66 -4.83 1.83
CA SER A 152 -10.66 -5.22 2.83
C SER A 152 -10.25 -4.91 4.28
N PHE A 153 -9.01 -4.46 4.52
CA PHE A 153 -8.44 -4.34 5.85
C PHE A 153 -8.67 -2.94 6.41
N LYS A 154 -8.71 -2.86 7.75
CA LYS A 154 -8.83 -1.63 8.52
C LYS A 154 -7.91 -1.70 9.73
N CYS A 155 -7.60 -0.55 10.31
CA CYS A 155 -6.86 -0.52 11.55
C CYS A 155 -7.74 -0.90 12.74
N ARG A 156 -7.50 -2.06 13.36
CA ARG A 156 -8.29 -2.56 14.50
C ARG A 156 -7.41 -2.99 15.67
N SER A 157 -8.03 -3.12 16.84
CA SER A 157 -7.37 -3.73 17.99
C SER A 157 -7.20 -5.22 17.77
N SER A 158 -6.03 -5.76 18.14
CA SER A 158 -5.71 -7.17 18.00
C SER A 158 -6.49 -8.07 18.99
N GLY A 159 -7.02 -7.51 20.10
CA GLY A 159 -8.01 -8.17 20.96
C GLY A 159 -7.50 -9.04 22.12
N GLY A 160 -6.22 -8.94 22.50
CA GLY A 160 -5.62 -9.66 23.65
C GLY A 160 -5.38 -8.86 24.93
N GLY A 161 -6.30 -7.98 25.32
CA GLY A 161 -6.29 -7.32 26.63
C GLY A 161 -5.12 -6.34 26.83
N SER A 162 -4.26 -6.59 27.83
CA SER A 162 -3.11 -5.71 28.13
C SER A 162 -2.00 -5.75 27.08
N LYS A 163 -2.04 -6.71 26.14
CA LYS A 163 -1.11 -6.83 25.01
C LYS A 163 -1.74 -6.38 23.68
N ASN A 164 -2.84 -5.63 23.74
CA ASN A 164 -3.51 -5.10 22.55
C ASN A 164 -2.56 -4.21 21.75
N ARG A 165 -2.55 -4.42 20.43
CA ARG A 165 -1.89 -3.57 19.44
C ARG A 165 -2.89 -3.08 18.41
N LYS A 166 -2.57 -2.01 17.69
CA LYS A 166 -3.31 -1.58 16.51
C LYS A 166 -2.70 -2.23 15.27
N VAL A 167 -3.48 -3.07 14.60
CA VAL A 167 -3.00 -3.90 13.48
C VAL A 167 -3.96 -3.86 12.30
N CYS A 168 -3.43 -4.04 11.10
CA CYS A 168 -4.22 -4.15 9.88
C CYS A 168 -4.83 -5.54 9.76
N VAL A 169 -6.15 -5.62 9.90
CA VAL A 169 -6.97 -6.82 9.79
C VAL A 169 -8.33 -6.46 9.16
N PRO A 170 -9.09 -7.40 8.57
CA PRO A 170 -10.44 -7.11 8.05
C PRO A 170 -11.44 -6.49 9.05
#